data_AF-A0A6I2IMV6-F1
#
_entry.id   AF-A0A6I2IMV6-F1
#
_cell.length_a   1.000
_cell.length_b   1.000
_cell.length_c   1.000
_cell.angle_alpha   90.00
_cell.angle_beta   90.00
_cell.angle_gamma   90.00
#
_symmetry.space_group_name_H-M   'P 1'
#
loop_
_entity.id
_entity.type
_entity.pdbx_description
1 polymer ?
#
loop_
_entity_poly.entity_id
_entity_poly.type
_entity_poly.pdbx_seq_one_letter_code
_entity_poly.pdbx_strand_id
1 'polypeptide(L)'
;MNLKKTSVLPVFLLMASFSVFAKEVKLGNDLATYTLTCGKSITVNFTDLTDSNSGHTLIGLKNKQTGAVDLFLSRTPTSDRRQYEQYNRVIYDNLSKTYIGMADSPSIVWGAARDNGQTEETYRLALGSHVYICGKLEKLPDETANTLYGEADDESPSDGTNATYGQ
;
A
#
# COMPACT_ATOMS: atom_id res chain seq x y z
N MET A 1 31.26 5.34 -62.18
CA MET A 1 29.95 5.49 -61.52
C MET A 1 29.92 4.53 -60.33
N ASN A 2 29.91 5.02 -59.10
CA ASN A 2 29.83 4.17 -57.90
C ASN A 2 28.59 4.60 -57.10
N LEU A 3 27.58 3.73 -57.07
CA LEU A 3 26.36 3.90 -56.29
C LEU A 3 26.69 3.75 -54.80
N LYS A 4 26.60 4.83 -54.03
CA LYS A 4 26.61 4.77 -52.56
C LYS A 4 25.28 4.18 -52.09
N LYS A 5 25.34 3.00 -51.49
CA LYS A 5 24.21 2.30 -50.88
C LYS A 5 23.92 2.93 -49.51
N THR A 6 22.94 3.82 -49.44
CA THR A 6 22.42 4.37 -48.18
C THR A 6 21.58 3.29 -47.50
N SER A 7 22.14 2.68 -46.46
CA SER A 7 21.40 1.79 -45.56
C SER A 7 20.72 2.64 -44.51
N VAL A 8 19.39 2.74 -44.60
CA VAL A 8 18.55 3.37 -43.58
C VAL A 8 18.19 2.28 -42.58
N LEU A 9 18.75 2.33 -41.37
CA LEU A 9 18.34 1.47 -40.26
C LEU A 9 16.96 1.93 -39.75
N PRO A 10 16.00 1.03 -39.51
CA PRO A 10 14.76 1.40 -38.85
C PRO A 10 15.03 1.57 -37.34
N VAL A 11 14.73 2.75 -36.81
CA VAL A 11 14.66 3.00 -35.36
C VAL A 11 13.40 2.32 -34.85
N PHE A 12 13.55 1.11 -34.32
CA PHE A 12 12.48 0.44 -33.56
C PHE A 12 12.31 1.16 -32.22
N LEU A 13 11.25 1.95 -32.11
CA LEU A 13 10.84 2.63 -30.89
C LEU A 13 10.13 1.60 -29.99
N LEU A 14 10.90 0.83 -29.22
CA LEU A 14 10.35 -0.02 -28.15
C LEU A 14 9.84 0.89 -27.02
N MET A 15 8.54 1.21 -27.04
CA MET A 15 7.84 1.60 -25.81
C MET A 15 7.77 0.37 -24.92
N ALA A 16 8.77 0.19 -24.04
CA ALA A 16 8.67 -0.72 -22.93
C ALA A 16 7.65 -0.13 -21.94
N SER A 17 6.38 -0.52 -22.11
CA SER A 17 5.35 -0.33 -21.11
C SER A 17 5.76 -1.14 -19.88
N PHE A 18 6.41 -0.50 -18.91
CA PHE A 18 6.56 -1.11 -17.59
C PHE A 18 5.17 -1.14 -16.96
N SER A 19 4.46 -2.25 -17.14
CA SER A 19 3.26 -2.56 -16.36
C SER A 19 3.72 -2.67 -14.91
N VAL A 20 3.53 -1.60 -14.13
CA VAL A 20 3.72 -1.62 -12.69
C VAL A 20 2.55 -2.39 -12.12
N PHE A 21 2.68 -3.72 -12.01
CA PHE A 21 1.74 -4.54 -11.26
C PHE A 21 1.82 -4.09 -9.79
N ALA A 22 0.77 -3.41 -9.33
CA ALA A 22 0.69 -2.94 -7.97
C ALA A 22 0.34 -4.13 -7.07
N LYS A 23 1.32 -4.61 -6.31
CA LYS A 23 1.08 -5.70 -5.35
C LYS A 23 0.07 -5.26 -4.29
N GLU A 24 -0.97 -6.07 -4.06
CA GLU A 24 -1.92 -5.88 -2.97
C GLU A 24 -1.20 -5.75 -1.62
N VAL A 25 -1.59 -4.74 -0.84
CA VAL A 25 -1.07 -4.52 0.51
C VAL A 25 -2.12 -4.94 1.53
N LYS A 26 -1.87 -6.06 2.21
CA LYS A 26 -2.74 -6.56 3.29
C LYS A 26 -2.44 -5.89 4.63
N LEU A 27 -3.51 -5.50 5.32
CA LEU A 27 -3.52 -4.96 6.69
C LEU A 27 -4.31 -5.93 7.58
N GLY A 28 -3.65 -6.95 8.10
CA GLY A 28 -4.35 -8.06 8.75
C GLY A 28 -5.15 -8.85 7.71
N ASN A 29 -6.49 -8.83 7.82
CA ASN A 29 -7.38 -9.48 6.86
C ASN A 29 -7.96 -8.52 5.82
N ASP A 30 -7.78 -7.21 6.00
CA ASP A 30 -8.31 -6.20 5.09
C ASP A 30 -7.26 -5.78 4.05
N LEU A 31 -7.72 -5.29 2.90
CA LEU A 31 -6.86 -4.70 1.88
C LEU A 31 -6.70 -3.21 2.12
N ALA A 32 -5.48 -2.71 1.98
CA ALA A 32 -5.22 -1.28 1.96
C ALA A 32 -5.85 -0.65 0.70
N THR A 33 -6.50 0.48 0.88
CA THR A 33 -7.14 1.27 -0.18
C THR A 33 -6.40 2.56 -0.47
N TYR A 34 -5.56 3.03 0.46
CA TYR A 34 -4.73 4.21 0.28
C TYR A 34 -3.31 3.99 0.80
N THR A 35 -2.38 4.77 0.27
CA THR A 35 -1.00 4.82 0.72
C THR A 35 -0.49 6.26 0.74
N LEU A 36 0.48 6.55 1.60
CA LEU A 36 1.31 7.75 1.49
C LEU A 36 2.69 7.48 2.09
N THR A 37 3.62 8.39 1.81
CA THR A 37 4.95 8.37 2.42
C THR A 37 5.12 9.54 3.40
N CYS A 38 5.50 9.25 4.64
CA CYS A 38 5.91 10.22 5.65
C CYS A 38 7.43 10.29 5.80
N GLY A 39 7.95 11.50 5.98
CA GLY A 39 9.38 11.75 6.04
C GLY A 39 10.09 11.24 4.78
N LYS A 40 11.21 10.54 4.95
CA LYS A 40 12.00 10.02 3.81
C LYS A 40 11.54 8.66 3.28
N SER A 41 10.89 7.84 4.12
CA SER A 41 10.69 6.43 3.79
C SER A 41 9.65 5.70 4.64
N ILE A 42 8.80 6.40 5.39
CA ILE A 42 7.78 5.73 6.23
C ILE A 42 6.55 5.57 5.35
N THR A 43 6.35 4.38 4.81
CA THR A 43 5.12 4.06 4.07
C THR A 43 3.99 3.78 5.05
N VAL A 44 2.88 4.49 4.86
CA VAL A 44 1.66 4.36 5.65
C VAL A 44 0.57 3.88 4.71
N ASN A 45 -0.08 2.79 5.06
CA ASN A 45 -1.20 2.23 4.29
C ASN A 45 -2.47 2.31 5.12
N PHE A 46 -3.60 2.54 4.47
CA PHE A 46 -4.88 2.79 5.13
C PHE A 46 -5.96 1.91 4.55
N THR A 47 -6.93 1.55 5.37
CA THR A 47 -8.23 1.10 4.92
C THR A 47 -9.33 1.59 5.84
N ASP A 48 -10.51 1.87 5.30
CA ASP A 48 -11.69 2.06 6.15
C ASP A 48 -12.31 0.71 6.38
N LEU A 49 -12.56 0.39 7.64
CA LEU A 49 -13.17 -0.87 8.00
C LEU A 49 -14.67 -0.82 7.77
N THR A 50 -15.18 -1.92 7.23
CA THR A 50 -16.60 -2.22 7.16
C THR A 50 -17.01 -3.11 8.34
N ASP A 51 -18.31 -3.36 8.50
CA ASP A 51 -18.85 -4.35 9.43
C ASP A 51 -18.66 -4.01 10.92
N SER A 52 -18.07 -4.92 11.72
CA SER A 52 -18.00 -4.81 13.18
C SER A 52 -17.17 -3.62 13.68
N ASN A 53 -16.33 -3.05 12.81
CA ASN A 53 -15.55 -1.84 13.06
C ASN A 53 -15.93 -0.71 12.09
N SER A 54 -17.17 -0.72 11.59
CA SER A 54 -17.64 0.26 10.60
C SER A 54 -17.38 1.70 11.05
N GLY A 55 -16.80 2.48 10.14
CA GLY A 55 -16.47 3.89 10.39
C GLY A 55 -15.12 4.11 11.06
N HIS A 56 -14.39 3.06 11.45
CA HIS A 56 -13.00 3.19 11.88
C HIS A 56 -12.04 3.08 10.70
N THR A 57 -10.91 3.77 10.79
CA THR A 57 -9.80 3.62 9.84
C THR A 57 -8.69 2.77 10.48
N LEU A 58 -8.19 1.81 9.73
CA LEU A 58 -7.03 1.00 10.07
C LEU A 58 -5.80 1.53 9.33
N ILE A 59 -4.70 1.71 10.07
CA ILE A 59 -3.39 2.10 9.56
C ILE A 59 -2.43 0.93 9.67
N GLY A 60 -1.68 0.66 8.61
CA GLY A 60 -0.52 -0.22 8.62
C GLY A 60 0.79 0.53 8.44
N LEU A 61 1.73 0.30 9.35
CA LEU A 61 3.11 0.79 9.26
C LEU A 61 4.06 -0.38 9.12
N LYS A 62 4.88 -0.38 8.05
CA LYS A 62 5.93 -1.40 7.92
C LYS A 62 7.06 -1.12 8.91
N ASN A 63 7.24 -2.03 9.85
CA ASN A 63 8.36 -2.02 10.77
C ASN A 63 9.65 -2.34 10.02
N LYS A 64 10.58 -1.39 9.95
CA LYS A 64 11.86 -1.59 9.24
C LYS A 64 12.76 -2.64 9.88
N GLN A 65 12.65 -2.86 11.20
CA GLN A 65 13.52 -3.80 11.90
C GLN A 65 13.05 -5.24 11.70
N THR A 66 11.75 -5.48 11.79
CA THR A 66 11.18 -6.84 11.72
C THR A 66 10.65 -7.19 10.33
N GLY A 67 10.42 -6.19 9.48
CA GLY A 67 9.74 -6.35 8.19
C GLY A 67 8.23 -6.56 8.29
N ALA A 68 7.69 -6.76 9.50
CA ALA A 68 6.27 -6.94 9.77
C ALA A 68 5.49 -5.63 9.62
N VAL A 69 4.17 -5.73 9.45
CA VAL A 69 3.27 -4.57 9.45
C VAL A 69 2.63 -4.43 10.82
N ASP A 70 2.91 -3.32 11.49
CA ASP A 70 2.24 -2.93 12.73
C ASP A 70 0.90 -2.27 12.37
N LEU A 71 -0.18 -2.74 13.00
CA LEU A 71 -1.55 -2.28 12.73
C LEU A 71 -2.02 -1.33 13.84
N PHE A 72 -2.70 -0.26 13.44
CA PHE A 72 -3.23 0.76 14.34
C PHE A 72 -4.66 1.13 13.96
N LEU A 73 -5.59 1.01 14.90
CA LEU A 73 -7.00 1.29 14.68
C LEU A 73 -7.37 2.65 15.27
N SER A 74 -8.15 3.44 14.55
CA SER A 74 -8.64 4.73 15.05
C SER A 74 -9.40 4.54 16.36
N ARG A 75 -9.11 5.41 17.34
CA ARG A 75 -9.76 5.36 18.65
C ARG A 75 -11.25 5.73 18.56
N THR A 76 -11.58 6.63 17.64
CA THR A 76 -12.97 7.02 17.34
C THR A 76 -13.31 6.69 15.88
N PRO A 77 -14.60 6.56 15.52
CA PRO A 77 -15.01 6.48 14.13
C PRO A 77 -14.59 7.74 13.37
N THR A 78 -13.76 7.58 12.35
CA THR A 78 -13.23 8.64 11.50
C THR A 78 -14.12 8.80 10.28
N SER A 79 -15.11 9.69 10.36
CA SER A 79 -15.95 10.07 9.21
C SER A 79 -15.22 10.91 8.18
N ASP A 80 -14.12 11.56 8.57
CA ASP A 80 -13.24 12.34 7.71
C ASP A 80 -11.77 12.01 8.03
N ARG A 81 -11.06 11.39 7.08
CA ARG A 81 -9.62 11.05 7.17
C ARG A 81 -8.71 12.27 7.33
N ARG A 82 -9.27 13.48 7.30
CA ARG A 82 -8.51 14.72 7.36
C ARG A 82 -8.31 15.26 8.75
N GLN A 83 -9.05 14.81 9.75
CA GLN A 83 -8.85 15.30 11.12
C GLN A 83 -7.75 14.51 11.82
N TYR A 84 -6.99 15.18 12.70
CA TYR A 84 -6.02 14.49 13.55
C TYR A 84 -6.75 13.59 14.55
N GLU A 85 -6.42 12.30 14.51
CA GLU A 85 -6.98 11.28 15.39
C GLU A 85 -5.87 10.41 15.97
N GLN A 86 -6.12 9.85 17.15
CA GLN A 86 -5.24 8.89 17.79
C GLN A 86 -5.58 7.47 17.31
N TYR A 87 -4.55 6.70 16.97
CA TYR A 87 -4.69 5.30 16.59
C TYR A 87 -3.93 4.41 17.57
N ASN A 88 -4.61 3.38 18.06
CA ASN A 88 -4.05 2.43 19.04
C ASN A 88 -3.58 1.18 18.33
N ARG A 89 -2.46 0.61 18.77
CA ARG A 89 -1.93 -0.61 18.15
C ARG A 89 -2.89 -1.78 18.41
N VAL A 90 -3.13 -2.56 17.37
CA VAL A 90 -4.01 -3.72 17.38
C VAL A 90 -3.32 -4.92 16.74
N ILE A 91 -3.83 -6.11 17.03
CA ILE A 91 -3.57 -7.33 16.26
C ILE A 91 -4.88 -7.82 15.67
N TYR A 92 -4.82 -8.45 14.50
CA TYR A 92 -5.97 -9.15 13.95
C TYR A 92 -6.05 -10.56 14.55
N ASP A 93 -7.14 -10.86 15.24
CA ASP A 93 -7.41 -12.21 15.72
C ASP A 93 -8.20 -12.99 14.66
N ASN A 94 -7.57 -14.03 14.13
CA ASN A 94 -8.16 -14.82 13.05
C ASN A 94 -9.33 -15.70 13.51
N LEU A 95 -9.46 -15.97 14.82
CA LEU A 95 -10.56 -16.77 15.36
C LEU A 95 -11.84 -15.94 15.48
N SER A 96 -11.77 -14.79 16.17
CA SER A 96 -12.92 -13.89 16.32
C SER A 96 -13.18 -13.00 15.09
N LYS A 97 -12.22 -12.92 14.15
CA LYS A 97 -12.26 -12.02 13.00
C LYS A 97 -12.36 -10.54 13.41
N THR A 98 -11.67 -10.18 14.50
CA THR A 98 -11.69 -8.81 15.05
C THR A 98 -10.29 -8.27 15.31
N TYR A 99 -10.20 -6.94 15.43
CA TYR A 99 -8.99 -6.24 15.85
C TYR A 99 -8.97 -6.10 17.37
N ILE A 100 -7.96 -6.70 18.00
CA ILE A 100 -7.79 -6.68 19.46
C ILE A 100 -6.71 -5.68 19.82
N GLY A 101 -7.04 -4.74 20.72
CA GLY A 101 -6.10 -3.75 21.25
C GLY A 101 -4.95 -4.39 22.00
N MET A 102 -3.74 -3.88 21.78
CA MET A 102 -2.56 -4.28 22.55
C MET A 102 -2.35 -3.35 23.73
N ALA A 103 -2.47 -3.89 24.94
CA ALA A 103 -2.12 -3.17 26.17
C ALA A 103 -0.66 -2.68 26.12
N ASP A 104 -0.41 -1.51 26.70
CA ASP A 104 0.92 -0.89 26.85
C ASP A 104 1.72 -0.66 25.57
N SER A 105 1.05 -0.66 24.42
CA SER A 105 1.66 -0.34 23.13
C SER A 105 1.58 1.16 22.83
N PRO A 106 2.60 1.76 22.20
CA PRO A 106 2.56 3.17 21.86
C PRO A 106 1.50 3.44 20.78
N SER A 107 0.61 4.39 21.05
CA SER A 107 -0.30 4.95 20.04
C SER A 107 0.46 5.83 19.05
N ILE A 108 -0.18 6.08 17.90
CA ILE A 108 0.25 7.07 16.92
C ILE A 108 -0.84 8.14 16.77
N VAL A 109 -0.48 9.30 16.22
CA VAL A 109 -1.45 10.32 15.80
C VAL A 109 -1.25 10.58 14.32
N TRP A 110 -2.33 10.57 13.56
CA TRP A 110 -2.30 10.86 12.14
C TRP A 110 -3.50 11.72 11.75
N GLY A 111 -3.32 12.56 10.75
CA GLY A 111 -4.38 13.35 10.13
C GLY A 111 -3.81 14.42 9.23
N ALA A 112 -4.68 15.34 8.81
CA ALA A 112 -4.32 16.51 8.05
C ALA A 112 -4.73 17.79 8.76
N ALA A 113 -4.13 18.88 8.33
CA ALA A 113 -4.71 20.20 8.53
C ALA A 113 -4.51 21.02 7.25
N ARG A 114 -5.43 21.95 7.02
CA ARG A 114 -5.21 23.02 6.06
C ARG A 114 -4.61 24.20 6.81
N ASP A 115 -3.36 24.52 6.49
CA ASP A 115 -2.70 25.69 7.06
C ASP A 115 -3.26 26.96 6.38
N ASN A 116 -3.37 28.06 7.14
CA ASN A 116 -4.00 29.30 6.64
C ASN A 116 -3.32 29.79 5.35
N GLY A 117 -4.13 29.96 4.29
CA GLY A 117 -3.65 30.40 2.98
C GLY A 117 -3.19 29.29 2.04
N GLN A 118 -3.17 28.02 2.48
CA GLN A 118 -2.89 26.89 1.60
C GLN A 118 -4.16 26.28 1.03
N THR A 119 -4.12 25.95 -0.27
CA THR A 119 -5.22 25.27 -0.97
C THR A 119 -5.19 23.76 -0.78
N GLU A 120 -4.10 23.19 -0.26
CA GLU A 120 -3.93 21.74 -0.09
C GLU A 120 -3.82 21.36 1.38
N GLU A 121 -4.18 20.11 1.68
CA GLU A 121 -4.06 19.54 3.01
C GLU A 121 -2.62 19.06 3.26
N THR A 122 -2.07 19.39 4.42
CA THR A 122 -0.79 18.85 4.86
C THR A 122 -1.03 17.72 5.84
N TYR A 123 -0.71 16.49 5.42
CA TYR A 123 -0.78 15.31 6.27
C TYR A 123 0.44 15.23 7.19
N ARG A 124 0.23 14.84 8.45
CA ARG A 124 1.32 14.62 9.41
C ARG A 124 1.09 13.33 10.20
N LEU A 125 2.18 12.65 10.51
CA LEU A 125 2.21 11.43 11.33
C LEU A 125 3.10 11.68 12.55
N ALA A 126 2.56 11.49 13.75
CA ALA A 126 3.33 11.50 14.98
C ALA A 126 3.59 10.07 15.48
N LEU A 127 4.86 9.72 15.64
CA LEU A 127 5.33 8.47 16.22
C LEU A 127 6.09 8.80 17.52
N GLY A 128 5.42 8.65 18.66
CA GLY A 128 5.95 9.11 19.94
C GLY A 128 6.20 10.63 19.92
N SER A 129 7.42 11.06 20.25
CA SER A 129 7.80 12.48 20.27
C SER A 129 8.14 13.08 18.90
N HIS A 130 8.16 12.28 17.83
CA HIS A 130 8.60 12.73 16.51
C HIS A 130 7.40 12.91 15.57
N VAL A 131 7.37 14.06 14.89
CA VAL A 131 6.35 14.39 13.89
C VAL A 131 6.97 14.39 12.50
N TYR A 132 6.33 13.69 11.58
CA TYR A 132 6.74 13.55 10.19
C TYR A 132 5.72 14.24 9.29
N ILE A 133 6.20 15.10 8.39
CA ILE A 133 5.39 15.62 7.29
C ILE A 133 5.23 14.49 6.27
N CYS A 134 4.02 14.34 5.76
CA CYS A 134 3.65 13.31 4.82
C CYS A 134 3.33 13.91 3.45
N GLY A 135 3.55 13.10 2.40
CA GLY A 135 3.13 13.42 1.05
C GLY A 135 1.62 13.33 0.88
N LYS A 136 1.19 13.37 -0.38
CA LYS A 136 -0.21 13.24 -0.76
C LYS A 136 -0.73 11.83 -0.45
N LEU A 137 -1.99 11.74 -0.03
CA LEU A 137 -2.71 10.49 0.07
C LEU A 137 -3.06 9.97 -1.34
N GLU A 138 -2.52 8.80 -1.69
CA GLU A 138 -2.70 8.16 -2.99
C GLU A 138 -3.64 6.97 -2.84
N LYS A 139 -4.60 6.83 -3.76
CA LYS A 139 -5.48 5.66 -3.79
C LYS A 139 -4.71 4.49 -4.42
N LEU A 140 -4.68 3.35 -3.74
CA LEU A 140 -4.13 2.13 -4.32
C LEU A 140 -5.11 1.61 -5.39
N PRO A 141 -4.60 1.04 -6.49
CA PRO A 141 -5.45 0.45 -7.53
C PRO A 141 -6.30 -0.68 -6.94
N ASP A 142 -7.53 -0.79 -7.43
CA ASP A 142 -8.45 -1.87 -7.08
C ASP A 142 -8.16 -3.05 -8.00
N GLU A 143 -7.57 -4.10 -7.43
CA GLU A 143 -7.25 -5.33 -8.16
C GLU A 143 -8.49 -6.08 -8.65
N THR A 144 -9.71 -5.70 -8.23
CA THR A 144 -10.94 -6.23 -8.85
C THR A 144 -10.97 -5.91 -10.35
N ALA A 145 -10.55 -4.72 -10.76
CA ALA A 145 -10.49 -4.37 -12.18
C ALA A 145 -9.41 -5.18 -12.91
N ASN A 146 -8.28 -5.42 -12.27
CA ASN A 146 -7.20 -6.23 -12.83
C ASN A 146 -7.55 -7.74 -12.85
N THR A 147 -8.35 -8.21 -11.90
CA THR A 147 -8.85 -9.59 -11.85
C THR A 147 -9.96 -9.82 -12.87
N LEU A 148 -10.83 -8.83 -13.09
CA LEU A 148 -11.94 -8.92 -14.05
C LEU A 148 -11.53 -8.61 -15.49
N TYR A 149 -10.50 -7.77 -15.69
CA TYR A 149 -10.14 -7.22 -17.00
C TYR A 149 -8.63 -7.16 -17.27
N GLY A 150 -7.78 -7.65 -16.38
CA GLY A 150 -6.32 -7.74 -16.57
C GLY A 150 -5.91 -9.01 -17.30
N GLU A 151 -4.66 -9.02 -17.77
CA GLU A 151 -4.06 -10.18 -18.45
C GLU A 151 -3.65 -11.23 -17.40
N ALA A 152 -3.94 -12.51 -17.66
CA ALA A 152 -3.59 -13.60 -16.75
C ALA A 152 -2.07 -13.67 -16.57
N ASP A 153 -1.62 -13.87 -15.33
CA ASP A 153 -0.20 -14.11 -15.03
C ASP A 153 0.27 -15.33 -15.82
N ASP A 154 1.08 -15.12 -16.85
CA ASP A 154 1.88 -16.19 -17.47
C ASP A 154 3.04 -16.58 -16.52
N GLU A 155 2.71 -17.06 -15.31
CA GLU A 155 3.61 -17.95 -14.58
C GLU A 155 3.53 -19.32 -15.24
N SER A 156 4.28 -19.49 -16.32
CA SER A 156 4.74 -20.81 -16.74
C SER A 156 5.56 -21.42 -15.61
N PRO A 157 5.17 -22.57 -15.04
CA PRO A 157 6.11 -23.38 -14.28
C PRO A 157 7.13 -23.90 -15.29
N SER A 158 8.33 -23.31 -15.30
CA SER A 158 9.50 -24.00 -15.81
C SER A 158 9.97 -25.02 -14.77
N ASP A 159 9.13 -26.01 -14.47
CA ASP A 159 9.62 -27.22 -13.83
C ASP A 159 10.06 -28.17 -14.93
N GLY A 160 11.38 -28.21 -15.12
CA GLY A 160 12.03 -29.04 -16.11
C GLY A 160 11.70 -30.49 -15.86
N THR A 161 11.06 -31.11 -16.84
CA THR A 161 11.02 -32.54 -17.05
C THR A 161 12.39 -33.18 -16.82
N ASN A 162 12.42 -34.26 -16.03
CA ASN A 162 13.04 -35.50 -16.48
C ASN A 162 12.31 -36.70 -15.87
N ALA A 163 11.40 -37.26 -16.65
CA ALA A 163 11.07 -38.66 -16.56
C ALA A 163 12.32 -39.49 -16.93
N THR A 164 12.64 -40.51 -16.15
CA THR A 164 13.47 -41.62 -16.62
C THR A 164 12.83 -42.92 -16.19
N TYR A 165 12.64 -43.78 -17.19
CA TYR A 165 12.04 -45.09 -17.23
C TYR A 165 12.69 -46.14 -16.30
N GLY A 166 11.86 -47.07 -15.82
CA GLY A 166 12.16 -48.52 -15.77
C GLY A 166 12.89 -49.08 -14.55
N GLN A 167 12.16 -49.83 -13.72
CA GLN A 167 12.24 -51.29 -13.59
C GLN A 167 10.94 -51.84 -12.99
#